data_AF-A0A554GD67-F1
#
_entry.id   AF-A0A554GD67-F1
#
_cell.length_a   1.000
_cell.length_b   1.000
_cell.length_c   1.000
_cell.angle_alpha   90.00
_cell.angle_beta   90.00
_cell.angle_gamma   90.00
#
_symmetry.space_group_name_H-M   'P 1'
#
loop_
_entity.id
_entity.type
_entity.pdbx_description
1 polymer ?
#
loop_
_entity_poly.entity_id
_entity_poly.type
_entity_poly.pdbx_seq_one_letter_code
_entity_poly.pdbx_strand_id
1 'polypeptide(L)'
;MSSSLNEDSDVVRWLRAEREARGLTRIELSATWKPQESRYDDTVSATGPDGARTSSALPEAQRVQVQALLHQHPTRGNVELSILCDASSPPRIRLTDGPRRREDAKEPPQETPALDARPYGRALAQRVVELLDAGADLSVTVDPREGVARALWKPADGTYAQGLRFSQGDSRPRRTFATREDFIRWLAGHSDLSLASEEHPDDPRQWGLPNFSRAYFARKTGRRS
;
A
#
# COMPACT_ATOMS: atom_id res chain seq x y z
N MET A 1 -25.23 -3.67 -29.44
CA MET A 1 -23.87 -4.04 -29.86
C MET A 1 -22.92 -3.56 -28.77
N SER A 2 -22.41 -4.47 -27.96
CA SER A 2 -21.52 -4.16 -26.84
C SER A 2 -20.15 -3.79 -27.38
N SER A 3 -19.77 -2.51 -27.28
CA SER A 3 -18.40 -2.07 -27.59
C SER A 3 -17.51 -2.48 -26.42
N SER A 4 -16.90 -3.66 -26.51
CA SER A 4 -15.87 -4.08 -25.55
C SER A 4 -14.64 -3.20 -25.71
N LEU A 5 -14.13 -2.65 -24.61
CA LEU A 5 -12.91 -1.84 -24.64
C LEU A 5 -11.74 -2.74 -25.05
N ASN A 6 -11.14 -2.41 -26.18
CA ASN A 6 -10.08 -3.16 -26.85
C ASN A 6 -9.00 -2.19 -27.38
N GLU A 7 -7.96 -2.71 -28.02
CA GLU A 7 -6.85 -1.89 -28.53
C GLU A 7 -7.28 -0.81 -29.55
N ASP A 8 -8.45 -0.99 -30.15
CA ASP A 8 -9.07 -0.10 -31.12
C ASP A 8 -10.02 0.94 -30.51
N SER A 9 -10.16 0.96 -29.18
CA SER A 9 -10.96 1.97 -28.50
C SER A 9 -10.29 3.35 -28.55
N ASP A 10 -11.06 4.40 -28.80
CA ASP A 10 -10.49 5.75 -29.01
C ASP A 10 -9.70 6.26 -27.79
N VAL A 11 -10.10 5.90 -26.57
CA VAL A 11 -9.34 6.18 -25.36
C VAL A 11 -7.96 5.51 -25.35
N VAL A 12 -7.84 4.29 -25.88
CA VAL A 12 -6.56 3.56 -25.95
C VAL A 12 -5.67 4.16 -27.04
N ARG A 13 -6.26 4.49 -28.19
CA ARG A 13 -5.54 5.21 -29.27
C ARG A 13 -5.04 6.56 -28.81
N TRP A 14 -5.88 7.30 -28.08
CA TRP A 14 -5.50 8.59 -27.49
C TRP A 14 -4.36 8.42 -26.50
N LEU A 15 -4.42 7.47 -25.56
CA LEU A 15 -3.33 7.20 -24.61
C LEU A 15 -2.01 6.87 -25.33
N ARG A 16 -2.05 6.04 -26.37
CA ARG A 16 -0.86 5.72 -27.18
C ARG A 16 -0.29 6.96 -27.87
N ALA A 17 -1.14 7.75 -28.53
CA ALA A 17 -0.73 8.98 -29.22
C ALA A 17 -0.17 10.03 -28.24
N GLU A 18 -0.79 10.21 -27.08
CA GLU A 18 -0.34 11.13 -26.02
C GLU A 18 1.02 10.70 -25.45
N ARG A 19 1.23 9.39 -25.26
CA ARG A 19 2.52 8.82 -24.86
C ARG A 19 3.61 9.15 -25.88
N GLU A 20 3.32 8.95 -27.16
CA GLU A 20 4.27 9.17 -28.25
C GLU A 20 4.58 10.65 -28.45
N ALA A 21 3.56 11.51 -28.50
CA ALA A 21 3.72 12.94 -28.67
C ALA A 21 4.57 13.60 -27.57
N ARG A 22 4.51 13.06 -26.34
CA ARG A 22 5.25 13.57 -25.18
C ARG A 22 6.52 12.79 -24.85
N GLY A 23 6.88 11.78 -25.65
CA GLY A 23 8.07 10.96 -25.41
C GLY A 23 8.04 10.20 -24.07
N LEU A 24 6.86 9.78 -23.61
CA LEU A 24 6.66 9.14 -22.31
C LEU A 24 7.08 7.66 -22.34
N THR A 25 7.65 7.18 -21.24
CA THR A 25 7.96 5.76 -21.04
C THR A 25 6.70 4.97 -20.74
N ARG A 26 5.75 5.59 -20.03
CA ARG A 26 4.49 4.99 -19.60
C ARG A 26 3.39 6.04 -19.47
N ILE A 27 2.17 5.68 -19.84
CA ILE A 27 0.96 6.42 -19.50
C ILE A 27 -0.13 5.45 -19.03
N GLU A 28 -0.84 5.82 -17.97
CA GLU A 28 -1.86 5.00 -17.34
C GLU A 28 -3.12 5.82 -17.08
N LEU A 29 -4.28 5.31 -17.49
CA LEU A 29 -5.58 5.81 -17.07
C LEU A 29 -6.12 4.90 -15.96
N SER A 30 -6.53 5.49 -14.85
CA SER A 30 -7.37 4.87 -13.83
C SER A 30 -8.70 5.60 -13.78
N ALA A 31 -9.82 4.89 -13.90
CA ALA A 31 -11.15 5.45 -13.77
C ALA A 31 -12.02 4.56 -12.88
N THR A 32 -12.84 5.17 -12.04
CA THR A 32 -13.72 4.48 -11.11
C THR A 32 -15.13 5.05 -11.21
N TRP A 33 -16.11 4.17 -11.35
CA TRP A 33 -17.52 4.48 -11.23
C TRP A 33 -18.07 3.84 -9.96
N LYS A 34 -18.68 4.66 -9.11
CA LYS A 34 -19.34 4.24 -7.88
C LYS A 34 -20.84 4.50 -8.01
N PRO A 35 -21.64 3.52 -8.45
CA PRO A 35 -23.07 3.71 -8.69
C PRO A 35 -23.85 4.21 -7.46
N GLN A 36 -23.47 3.74 -6.26
CA GLN A 36 -24.14 4.09 -5.00
C GLN A 36 -23.87 5.53 -4.54
N GLU A 37 -22.73 6.10 -4.92
CA GLU A 37 -22.35 7.48 -4.61
C GLU A 37 -22.63 8.42 -5.79
N SER A 38 -23.13 7.88 -6.91
CA SER A 38 -23.22 8.58 -8.21
C SER A 38 -21.93 9.32 -8.56
N ARG A 39 -20.78 8.73 -8.19
CA ARG A 39 -19.48 9.37 -8.24
C ARG A 39 -18.60 8.71 -9.29
N TYR A 40 -17.99 9.56 -10.10
CA TYR A 40 -17.00 9.18 -11.09
C TYR A 40 -15.68 9.88 -10.77
N ASP A 41 -14.59 9.12 -10.73
CA ASP A 41 -13.25 9.65 -10.57
C ASP A 41 -12.36 9.12 -11.71
N ASP A 42 -11.50 9.97 -12.26
CA ASP A 42 -10.48 9.57 -13.24
C ASP A 42 -9.12 10.21 -12.94
N THR A 43 -8.05 9.53 -13.33
CA THR A 43 -6.69 10.03 -13.23
C THR A 43 -5.85 9.44 -14.35
N VAL A 44 -5.16 10.30 -15.09
CA VAL A 44 -4.13 9.94 -16.06
C VAL A 44 -2.77 10.18 -15.42
N SER A 45 -1.98 9.13 -15.29
CA SER A 45 -0.61 9.19 -14.78
C SER A 45 0.38 8.95 -15.91
N ALA A 46 1.25 9.93 -16.16
CA ALA A 46 2.31 9.87 -17.16
C ALA A 46 3.67 9.76 -16.48
N THR A 47 4.57 8.96 -17.07
CA THR A 47 5.96 8.80 -16.62
C THR A 47 6.91 9.22 -17.75
N GLY A 48 7.79 10.17 -17.45
CA GLY A 48 8.85 10.62 -18.36
C GLY A 48 10.01 9.63 -18.47
N PRO A 49 10.96 9.87 -19.39
CA PRO A 49 12.18 9.06 -19.54
C PRO A 49 13.14 9.18 -18.34
N ASP A 50 13.06 10.28 -17.60
CA ASP A 50 13.79 10.56 -16.35
C ASP A 50 13.13 9.93 -15.11
N GLY A 51 11.98 9.27 -15.29
CA GLY A 51 11.19 8.69 -14.20
C GLY A 51 10.27 9.70 -13.50
N ALA A 52 10.22 10.97 -13.94
CA ALA A 52 9.31 11.97 -13.41
C ALA A 52 7.85 11.56 -13.68
N ARG A 53 6.98 11.69 -12.66
CA ARG A 53 5.57 11.34 -12.75
C ARG A 53 4.70 12.57 -12.70
N THR A 54 3.76 12.67 -13.63
CA THR A 54 2.74 13.73 -13.65
C THR A 54 1.37 13.10 -13.67
N SER A 55 0.45 13.63 -12.86
CA SER A 55 -0.95 13.22 -12.86
C SER A 55 -1.81 14.35 -13.40
N SER A 56 -2.74 14.03 -14.28
CA SER A 56 -3.72 14.96 -14.84
C SER A 56 -5.08 14.29 -14.93
N ALA A 57 -6.11 15.10 -15.09
CA ALA A 57 -7.43 14.59 -15.41
C ALA A 57 -7.50 14.15 -16.88
N LEU A 58 -8.38 13.21 -17.20
CA LEU A 58 -8.66 12.80 -18.57
C LEU A 58 -9.39 13.94 -19.32
N PRO A 59 -9.07 14.22 -20.59
CA PRO A 59 -9.80 15.23 -21.36
C PRO A 59 -11.27 14.84 -21.55
N GLU A 60 -12.13 15.84 -21.71
CA GLU A 60 -13.59 15.68 -21.64
C GLU A 60 -14.15 14.66 -22.65
N ALA A 61 -13.65 14.68 -23.90
CA ALA A 61 -14.09 13.75 -24.94
C ALA A 61 -13.82 12.28 -24.55
N GLN A 62 -12.63 11.98 -24.03
CA GLN A 62 -12.27 10.65 -23.56
C GLN A 62 -12.98 10.29 -22.26
N ARG A 63 -13.21 11.27 -21.37
CA ARG A 63 -13.99 11.09 -20.13
C ARG A 63 -15.41 10.62 -20.41
N VAL A 64 -16.11 11.25 -21.35
CA VAL A 64 -17.49 10.85 -21.71
C VAL A 64 -17.52 9.41 -22.21
N GLN A 65 -16.55 9.01 -23.04
CA GLN A 65 -16.45 7.64 -23.54
C GLN A 65 -16.21 6.63 -22.41
N VAL A 66 -15.29 6.93 -21.49
CA VAL A 66 -14.98 6.07 -20.34
C VAL A 66 -16.18 5.98 -19.39
N GLN A 67 -16.85 7.09 -19.11
CA GLN A 67 -18.08 7.08 -18.33
C GLN A 67 -19.15 6.20 -18.98
N ALA A 68 -19.43 6.38 -20.26
CA ALA A 68 -20.42 5.57 -20.97
C ALA A 68 -20.10 4.07 -20.89
N LEU A 69 -18.82 3.69 -20.99
CA LEU A 69 -18.38 2.31 -20.82
C LEU A 69 -18.66 1.78 -19.41
N LEU A 70 -18.29 2.53 -18.36
CA LEU A 70 -18.50 2.11 -16.99
C LEU A 70 -19.99 2.03 -16.61
N HIS A 71 -20.83 2.90 -17.18
CA HIS A 71 -22.27 2.87 -16.98
C HIS A 71 -22.97 1.70 -17.70
N GLN A 72 -22.42 1.26 -18.84
CA GLN A 72 -22.93 0.11 -19.58
C GLN A 72 -22.49 -1.22 -18.97
N HIS A 73 -21.51 -1.22 -18.06
CA HIS A 73 -21.04 -2.44 -17.42
C HIS A 73 -22.07 -2.96 -16.42
N PRO A 74 -22.60 -4.19 -16.59
CA PRO A 74 -23.64 -4.72 -15.72
C PRO A 74 -23.05 -5.14 -14.37
N THR A 75 -23.00 -4.22 -13.41
CA THR A 75 -22.37 -4.42 -12.11
C THR A 75 -23.35 -4.34 -10.92
N ARG A 76 -22.99 -4.99 -9.80
CA ARG A 76 -23.65 -4.86 -8.49
C ARG A 76 -22.86 -3.99 -7.50
N GLY A 77 -21.77 -3.36 -7.94
CA GLY A 77 -20.87 -2.57 -7.09
C GLY A 77 -20.03 -1.57 -7.87
N ASN A 78 -18.84 -1.24 -7.37
CA ASN A 78 -17.98 -0.25 -8.03
C ASN A 78 -17.36 -0.88 -9.28
N VAL A 79 -17.25 -0.09 -10.35
CA VAL A 79 -16.55 -0.48 -11.58
C VAL A 79 -15.25 0.28 -11.65
N GLU A 80 -14.14 -0.42 -11.85
CA GLU A 80 -12.82 0.18 -12.01
C GLU A 80 -12.24 -0.19 -13.37
N LEU A 81 -11.74 0.80 -14.10
CA LEU A 81 -11.03 0.65 -15.36
C LEU A 81 -9.59 1.13 -15.18
N SER A 82 -8.65 0.28 -15.57
CA SER A 82 -7.23 0.62 -15.71
C SER A 82 -6.81 0.35 -17.16
N ILE A 83 -6.21 1.35 -17.82
CA ILE A 83 -5.59 1.20 -19.13
C ILE A 83 -4.14 1.65 -19.01
N LEU A 84 -3.23 0.74 -19.28
CA LEU A 84 -1.79 0.98 -19.23
C LEU A 84 -1.19 0.87 -20.62
N CYS A 85 -0.50 1.93 -21.07
CA CYS A 85 0.28 1.94 -22.31
C CYS A 85 1.76 2.15 -21.97
N ASP A 86 2.57 1.11 -22.14
CA ASP A 86 4.03 1.16 -22.00
C ASP A 86 4.71 1.28 -23.38
N ALA A 87 5.89 1.89 -23.43
CA ALA A 87 6.64 2.06 -24.69
C ALA A 87 7.04 0.74 -25.38
N SER A 88 7.13 -0.35 -24.62
CA SER A 88 7.67 -1.64 -25.07
C SER A 88 6.66 -2.78 -25.00
N SER A 89 5.36 -2.49 -24.85
CA SER A 89 4.34 -3.54 -24.69
C SER A 89 2.98 -3.12 -25.24
N PRO A 90 2.15 -4.10 -25.65
CA PRO A 90 0.76 -3.83 -25.97
C PRO A 90 0.01 -3.26 -24.74
N PRO A 91 -1.05 -2.48 -24.95
CA PRO A 91 -1.81 -1.83 -23.92
C PRO A 91 -2.50 -2.88 -23.07
N ARG A 92 -2.42 -2.72 -21.76
CA ARG A 92 -3.09 -3.60 -20.80
C ARG A 92 -4.36 -2.92 -20.35
N ILE A 93 -5.49 -3.47 -20.75
CA ILE A 93 -6.82 -2.99 -20.38
C ILE A 93 -7.37 -3.94 -19.32
N ARG A 94 -7.75 -3.39 -18.16
CA ARG A 94 -8.36 -4.15 -17.07
C ARG A 94 -9.63 -3.43 -16.62
N LEU A 95 -10.76 -4.12 -16.76
CA LEU A 95 -12.05 -3.70 -16.22
C LEU A 95 -12.42 -4.67 -15.10
N THR A 96 -12.67 -4.15 -13.91
CA THR A 96 -12.99 -4.95 -12.72
C THR A 96 -14.26 -4.46 -12.07
N ASP A 97 -15.22 -5.36 -11.88
CA ASP A 97 -16.36 -5.17 -11.01
C ASP A 97 -16.02 -5.60 -9.59
N GLY A 98 -16.12 -4.69 -8.63
CA GLY A 98 -16.08 -5.03 -7.22
C GLY A 98 -17.44 -5.50 -6.74
N PRO A 99 -17.66 -6.77 -6.35
CA PRO A 99 -18.89 -7.13 -5.65
C PRO A 99 -18.96 -6.42 -4.29
N ARG A 100 -20.19 -6.10 -3.82
CA ARG A 100 -20.44 -5.71 -2.42
C ARG A 100 -19.76 -6.73 -1.50
N ARG A 101 -18.65 -6.36 -0.85
CA ARG A 101 -17.97 -7.19 0.16
C ARG A 101 -18.84 -7.26 1.42
N ARG A 102 -19.84 -8.13 1.40
CA ARG A 102 -20.36 -8.84 2.58
C ARG A 102 -20.38 -10.32 2.22
N GLU A 103 -19.47 -11.04 2.86
CA GLU A 103 -19.47 -12.47 3.17
C GLU A 103 -19.48 -13.46 1.98
N ASP A 104 -18.63 -14.47 2.13
CA ASP A 104 -18.51 -15.71 1.34
C ASP A 104 -17.96 -15.66 -0.09
N ALA A 105 -16.65 -15.91 -0.22
CA ALA A 105 -16.15 -17.16 -0.83
C ALA A 105 -14.62 -17.25 -0.76
N LYS A 106 -14.13 -18.47 -0.55
CA LYS A 106 -12.73 -18.92 -0.69
C LYS A 106 -12.07 -18.37 -1.96
N GLU A 107 -11.19 -17.39 -1.80
CA GLU A 107 -10.11 -17.10 -2.75
C GLU A 107 -8.93 -18.02 -2.38
N PRO A 108 -8.18 -18.61 -3.36
CA PRO A 108 -6.88 -19.20 -3.05
C PRO A 108 -6.01 -18.11 -2.41
N PRO A 109 -5.05 -18.47 -1.55
CA PRO A 109 -4.31 -17.48 -0.77
C PRO A 109 -3.69 -16.47 -1.74
N GLN A 110 -4.17 -15.23 -1.70
CA GLN A 110 -3.30 -14.10 -2.00
C GLN A 110 -2.06 -14.37 -1.17
N GLU A 111 -0.92 -14.56 -1.83
CA GLU A 111 0.35 -14.80 -1.15
C GLU A 111 0.48 -13.71 -0.10
N THR A 112 0.23 -14.10 1.15
CA THR A 112 0.60 -13.34 2.32
C THR A 112 2.07 -13.04 2.05
N PRO A 113 2.51 -11.76 2.05
CA PRO A 113 3.93 -11.48 1.84
C PRO A 113 4.69 -12.43 2.75
N ALA A 114 5.53 -13.32 2.22
CA ALA A 114 5.99 -14.50 2.96
C ALA A 114 6.62 -14.05 4.29
N LEU A 115 5.80 -14.07 5.36
CA LEU A 115 6.17 -13.47 6.64
C LEU A 115 7.13 -14.44 7.29
N ASP A 116 8.33 -13.96 7.59
CA ASP A 116 9.33 -14.79 8.23
C ASP A 116 8.86 -15.14 9.65
N ALA A 117 8.52 -16.40 9.86
CA ALA A 117 8.10 -16.92 11.16
C ALA A 117 9.27 -17.13 12.12
N ARG A 118 10.52 -17.08 11.64
CA ARG A 118 11.69 -17.26 12.50
C ARG A 118 11.76 -16.11 13.52
N PRO A 119 12.20 -16.35 14.76
CA PRO A 119 12.42 -15.27 15.73
C PRO A 119 13.53 -14.31 15.30
N TYR A 120 13.37 -13.02 15.56
CA TYR A 120 14.33 -11.96 15.25
C TYR A 120 15.71 -12.26 15.83
N GLY A 121 15.73 -12.88 17.01
CA GLY A 121 16.95 -13.26 17.71
C GLY A 121 17.61 -12.07 18.40
N ARG A 122 18.52 -12.39 19.32
CA ARG A 122 19.11 -11.43 20.25
C ARG A 122 19.94 -10.34 19.55
N ALA A 123 20.66 -10.69 18.49
CA ALA A 123 21.55 -9.76 17.78
C ALA A 123 20.78 -8.61 17.12
N LEU A 124 19.64 -8.90 16.47
CA LEU A 124 18.82 -7.85 15.87
C LEU A 124 18.17 -6.97 16.94
N ALA A 125 17.63 -7.59 17.99
CA ALA A 125 17.02 -6.88 19.10
C ALA A 125 18.01 -5.92 19.81
N GLN A 126 19.27 -6.34 19.98
CA GLN A 126 20.34 -5.48 20.52
C GLN A 126 20.59 -4.25 19.65
N ARG A 127 20.65 -4.40 18.32
CA ARG A 127 20.85 -3.27 17.40
C ARG A 127 19.67 -2.30 17.38
N VAL A 128 18.45 -2.82 17.46
CA VAL A 128 17.26 -1.97 17.60
C VAL A 128 17.35 -1.14 18.87
N VAL A 129 17.70 -1.75 20.00
CA VAL A 129 17.88 -1.03 21.26
C VAL A 129 19.00 0.00 21.19
N GLU A 130 20.13 -0.29 20.55
CA GLU A 130 21.21 0.70 20.36
C GLU A 130 20.73 1.95 19.60
N LEU A 131 19.87 1.78 18.60
CA LEU A 131 19.24 2.93 17.91
C LEU A 131 18.34 3.72 18.86
N LEU A 132 17.50 3.04 19.64
CA LEU A 132 16.60 3.71 20.59
C LEU A 132 17.39 4.42 21.72
N ASP A 133 18.48 3.82 22.19
CA ASP A 133 19.38 4.41 23.19
C ASP A 133 20.10 5.65 22.65
N ALA A 134 20.36 5.70 21.34
CA ALA A 134 20.88 6.89 20.64
C ALA A 134 19.82 7.97 20.34
N GLY A 135 18.58 7.77 20.81
CA GLY A 135 17.48 8.72 20.63
C GLY A 135 16.70 8.55 19.32
N ALA A 136 16.93 7.47 18.57
CA ALA A 136 16.12 7.18 17.39
C ALA A 136 14.72 6.73 17.78
N ASP A 137 13.74 7.10 16.95
CA ASP A 137 12.39 6.53 16.95
C ASP A 137 12.23 5.65 15.71
N LEU A 138 11.76 4.42 15.92
CA LEU A 138 11.46 3.51 14.84
C LEU A 138 9.96 3.46 14.64
N SER A 139 9.48 4.13 13.60
CA SER A 139 8.06 4.16 13.26
C SER A 139 7.76 3.60 11.86
N VAL A 140 6.56 3.04 11.73
CA VAL A 140 5.95 2.56 10.49
C VAL A 140 4.56 3.17 10.41
N THR A 141 4.30 3.96 9.37
CA THR A 141 3.01 4.62 9.17
C THR A 141 1.91 3.57 8.93
N VAL A 142 0.88 3.59 9.78
CA VAL A 142 -0.29 2.70 9.70
C VAL A 142 -1.43 3.40 8.98
N ASP A 143 -1.69 4.66 9.33
CA ASP A 143 -2.64 5.52 8.64
C ASP A 143 -2.00 6.90 8.36
N PRO A 144 -1.66 7.21 7.10
CA PRO A 144 -1.06 8.51 6.75
C PRO A 144 -2.06 9.66 6.78
N ARG A 145 -3.37 9.41 6.67
CA ARG A 145 -4.41 10.45 6.72
C ARG A 145 -4.67 10.90 8.15
N GLU A 146 -4.62 9.95 9.08
CA GLU A 146 -4.77 10.21 10.52
C GLU A 146 -3.42 10.50 11.20
N GLY A 147 -2.30 10.36 10.48
CA GLY A 147 -0.96 10.59 11.02
C GLY A 147 -0.59 9.58 12.10
N VAL A 148 -1.10 8.35 12.01
CA VAL A 148 -0.89 7.29 13.00
C VAL A 148 0.24 6.38 12.53
N ALA A 149 1.23 6.19 13.38
CA ALA A 149 2.33 5.28 13.16
C ALA A 149 2.44 4.27 14.31
N ARG A 150 2.75 3.02 13.97
CA ARG A 150 3.26 2.06 14.94
C ARG A 150 4.70 2.43 15.24
N ALA A 151 5.07 2.48 16.51
CA ALA A 151 6.39 2.93 16.92
C ALA A 151 7.03 2.04 17.99
N LEU A 152 8.35 2.00 17.96
CA LEU A 152 9.23 1.60 19.06
C LEU A 152 10.06 2.84 19.44
N TRP A 153 9.97 3.25 20.69
CA TRP A 153 10.67 4.45 21.17
C TRP A 153 11.12 4.29 22.62
N LYS A 154 12.02 5.16 23.04
CA LYS A 154 12.48 5.29 24.42
C LYS A 154 11.95 6.61 24.99
N PRO A 155 10.97 6.62 25.91
CA PRO A 155 10.52 7.85 26.55
C PRO A 155 11.62 8.45 27.46
N ALA A 156 11.41 9.69 27.90
CA ALA A 156 12.36 10.41 28.76
C ALA A 156 12.55 9.76 30.14
N ASP A 157 11.60 8.92 30.58
CA ASP A 157 11.68 8.14 31.81
C ASP A 157 12.68 6.97 31.75
N GLY A 158 13.32 6.75 30.59
CA GLY A 158 14.32 5.71 30.38
C GLY A 158 13.77 4.32 30.09
N THR A 159 12.45 4.17 30.06
CA THR A 159 11.79 2.90 29.67
C THR A 159 11.85 2.68 28.16
N TYR A 160 11.43 1.51 27.68
CA TYR A 160 11.19 1.26 26.26
C TYR A 160 9.70 1.06 26.03
N ALA A 161 9.18 1.54 24.92
CA ALA A 161 7.76 1.48 24.61
C ALA A 161 7.51 0.94 23.21
N GLN A 162 6.44 0.17 23.09
CA GLN A 162 5.84 -0.28 21.83
C GLN A 162 4.38 0.14 21.81
N GLY A 163 3.91 0.69 20.70
CA GLY A 163 2.54 1.18 20.59
C GLY A 163 2.33 2.09 19.39
N LEU A 164 1.43 3.06 19.55
CA LEU A 164 1.08 4.04 18.52
C LEU A 164 1.66 5.42 18.85
N ARG A 165 2.15 6.11 17.82
CA ARG A 165 2.51 7.52 17.84
C ARG A 165 1.66 8.27 16.83
N PHE A 166 1.23 9.45 17.23
CA PHE A 166 0.41 10.35 16.42
C PHE A 166 1.28 11.53 15.98
N SER A 167 1.07 12.03 14.77
CA SER A 167 1.76 13.20 14.22
C SER A 167 1.58 14.47 15.07
N GLN A 168 0.51 14.52 15.87
CA GLN A 168 0.19 15.61 16.81
C GLN A 168 1.04 15.57 18.10
N GLY A 169 1.92 14.59 18.24
CA GLY A 169 2.83 14.46 19.39
C GLY A 169 2.33 13.52 20.49
N ASP A 170 1.06 13.08 20.41
CA ASP A 170 0.52 12.09 21.32
C ASP A 170 1.17 10.71 21.11
N SER A 171 1.28 9.95 22.19
CA SER A 171 1.73 8.56 22.15
C SER A 171 0.86 7.69 23.04
N ARG A 172 0.53 6.49 22.56
CA ARG A 172 -0.25 5.50 23.27
C ARG A 172 0.57 4.22 23.35
N PRO A 173 1.34 4.02 24.45
CA PRO A 173 2.08 2.77 24.64
C PRO A 173 1.07 1.64 24.84
N ARG A 174 1.22 0.58 24.05
CA ARG A 174 0.52 -0.69 24.23
C ARG A 174 1.28 -1.57 25.21
N ARG A 175 2.62 -1.50 25.17
CA ARG A 175 3.51 -2.19 26.11
C ARG A 175 4.68 -1.30 26.46
N THR A 176 5.05 -1.32 27.74
CA THR A 176 6.25 -0.66 28.25
C THR A 176 7.17 -1.70 28.89
N PHE A 177 8.46 -1.44 28.83
CA PHE A 177 9.51 -2.29 29.35
C PHE A 177 10.41 -1.46 30.24
N ALA A 178 10.46 -1.81 31.53
CA ALA A 178 11.25 -1.09 32.51
C ALA A 178 12.76 -1.22 32.27
N THR A 179 13.19 -2.32 31.65
CA THR A 179 14.61 -2.59 31.44
C THR A 179 14.94 -2.86 29.98
N ARG A 180 16.19 -2.55 29.64
CA ARG A 180 16.81 -2.88 28.35
C ARG A 180 16.73 -4.36 28.05
N GLU A 181 16.96 -5.20 29.05
CA GLU A 181 17.02 -6.65 28.88
C GLU A 181 15.64 -7.25 28.61
N ASP A 182 14.59 -6.73 29.25
CA ASP A 182 13.22 -7.17 29.01
C ASP A 182 12.74 -6.81 27.60
N PHE A 183 13.08 -5.61 27.12
CA PHE A 183 12.79 -5.23 25.74
C PHE A 183 13.54 -6.14 24.74
N ILE A 184 14.83 -6.41 24.98
CA ILE A 184 15.63 -7.29 24.10
C ILE A 184 15.04 -8.70 24.09
N ARG A 185 14.70 -9.25 25.26
CA ARG A 185 14.12 -10.59 25.38
C ARG A 185 12.80 -10.68 24.65
N TRP A 186 11.94 -9.67 24.81
CA TRP A 186 10.68 -9.56 24.10
C TRP A 186 10.89 -9.54 22.58
N LEU A 187 11.66 -8.58 22.07
CA LEU A 187 11.83 -8.41 20.63
C LEU A 187 12.54 -9.61 19.99
N ALA A 188 13.53 -10.20 20.67
CA ALA A 188 14.25 -11.38 20.17
C ALA A 188 13.33 -12.60 19.96
N GLY A 189 12.27 -12.71 20.76
CA GLY A 189 11.28 -13.79 20.67
C GLY A 189 10.18 -13.56 19.62
N HIS A 190 10.08 -12.36 19.05
CA HIS A 190 9.09 -12.06 18.02
C HIS A 190 9.63 -12.36 16.62
N SER A 191 8.73 -12.51 15.66
CA SER A 191 9.01 -12.69 14.23
C SER A 191 8.21 -11.69 13.39
N ASP A 192 8.42 -11.66 12.08
CA ASP A 192 7.60 -10.84 11.17
C ASP A 192 6.13 -11.27 11.31
N LEU A 193 5.91 -12.60 11.34
CA LEU A 193 4.59 -13.19 11.50
C LEU A 193 3.96 -12.86 12.86
N SER A 194 4.70 -12.99 13.96
CA SER A 194 4.11 -12.81 15.29
C SER A 194 3.76 -11.35 15.59
N LEU A 195 4.55 -10.38 15.09
CA LEU A 195 4.19 -8.96 15.22
C LEU A 195 3.00 -8.62 14.33
N ALA A 196 2.94 -9.17 13.13
CA ALA A 196 1.82 -8.99 12.20
C ALA A 196 0.49 -9.51 12.78
N SER A 197 0.54 -10.66 13.47
CA SER A 197 -0.66 -11.28 14.05
C SER A 197 -1.07 -10.75 15.42
N GLU A 198 -0.22 -10.01 16.15
CA GLU A 198 -0.50 -9.53 17.50
C GLU A 198 -1.68 -8.53 17.59
N GLU A 199 -2.01 -7.83 16.50
CA GLU A 199 -3.18 -6.93 16.46
C GLU A 199 -4.44 -7.57 15.92
N HIS A 200 -4.30 -8.53 15.01
CA HIS A 200 -5.42 -9.13 14.31
C HIS A 200 -5.28 -10.65 14.33
N PRO A 201 -5.24 -11.31 15.50
CA PRO A 201 -4.91 -12.73 15.61
C PRO A 201 -5.85 -13.61 14.80
N ASP A 202 -7.09 -13.17 14.59
CA ASP A 202 -8.14 -13.90 13.90
C ASP A 202 -8.34 -13.46 12.43
N ASP A 203 -7.60 -12.44 11.96
CA ASP A 203 -7.72 -11.94 10.58
C ASP A 203 -6.34 -11.86 9.87
N PRO A 204 -5.90 -12.98 9.25
CA PRO A 204 -4.66 -13.04 8.48
C PRO A 204 -4.57 -12.06 7.31
N ARG A 205 -5.71 -11.52 6.83
CA ARG A 205 -5.73 -10.53 5.76
C ARG A 205 -5.23 -9.17 6.24
N GLN A 206 -5.28 -8.92 7.54
CA GLN A 206 -4.77 -7.70 8.18
C GLN A 206 -3.29 -7.83 8.60
N TRP A 207 -2.69 -9.01 8.51
CA TRP A 207 -1.25 -9.21 8.80
C TRP A 207 -0.35 -8.55 7.74
N GLY A 208 -0.90 -8.17 6.58
CA GLY A 208 -0.22 -7.39 5.56
C GLY A 208 -0.20 -5.87 5.82
N LEU A 209 -0.79 -5.41 6.93
CA LEU A 209 -0.70 -4.00 7.34
C LEU A 209 0.76 -3.62 7.67
N PRO A 210 1.11 -2.32 7.58
CA PRO A 210 2.46 -1.86 7.85
C PRO A 210 2.91 -2.24 9.28
N ASN A 211 3.80 -3.23 9.37
CA ASN A 211 4.36 -3.72 10.63
C ASN A 211 5.89 -3.74 10.57
N PHE A 212 6.51 -3.89 11.73
CA PHE A 212 7.93 -4.14 11.78
C PHE A 212 8.25 -5.51 11.19
N SER A 213 9.25 -5.54 10.33
CA SER A 213 9.80 -6.75 9.74
C SER A 213 11.31 -6.73 9.76
N ARG A 214 11.95 -7.88 9.54
CA ARG A 214 13.40 -7.97 9.38
C ARG A 214 13.93 -6.98 8.34
N ALA A 215 13.24 -6.85 7.21
CA ALA A 215 13.64 -5.92 6.14
C ALA A 215 13.56 -4.45 6.59
N TYR A 216 12.59 -4.09 7.43
CA TYR A 216 12.55 -2.77 8.05
C TYR A 216 13.75 -2.57 8.98
N PHE A 217 13.98 -3.50 9.91
CA PHE A 217 15.07 -3.36 10.86
C PHE A 217 16.44 -3.37 10.16
N ALA A 218 16.66 -4.23 9.18
CA ALA A 218 17.90 -4.29 8.41
C ALA A 218 18.22 -2.92 7.74
N ARG A 219 17.21 -2.28 7.13
CA ARG A 219 17.36 -0.92 6.58
C ARG A 219 17.72 0.12 7.64
N LYS A 220 17.11 0.04 8.82
CA LYS A 220 17.33 1.00 9.92
C LYS A 220 18.63 0.77 10.67
N THR A 221 19.09 -0.48 10.78
CA THR A 221 20.33 -0.86 11.48
C THR A 221 21.54 -0.97 10.53
N GLY A 222 21.39 -0.70 9.23
CA GLY A 222 22.50 -0.65 8.28
C GLY A 222 22.99 -2.00 7.73
N ARG A 223 22.17 -3.06 7.76
CA ARG A 223 22.47 -4.32 7.05
C ARG A 223 21.69 -4.40 5.74
N ARG A 224 22.38 -4.64 4.62
CA ARG A 224 21.74 -5.24 3.43
C ARG A 224 21.36 -6.68 3.82
N SER A 225 20.09 -7.04 3.63
CA SER A 225 19.60 -8.42 3.77
C SER A 225 20.29 -9.34 2.77
#